data_AF-A0A2N1HQH6-F1
#
_entry.id   AF-A0A2N1HQH6-F1
#
_cell.length_a   1.000
_cell.length_b   1.000
_cell.length_c   1.000
_cell.angle_alpha   90.00
_cell.angle_beta   90.00
_cell.angle_gamma   90.00
#
_symmetry.space_group_name_H-M   'P 1'
#
loop_
_entity.id
_entity.type
_entity.pdbx_description
1 polymer ?
#
loop_
_entity_poly.entity_id
_entity_poly.type
_entity_poly.pdbx_seq_one_letter_code
_entity_poly.pdbx_strand_id
1 'polypeptide(L)'
;MSLLSRIFDVQLTDINVAKPVINTNFFRLTADDFVNQHAGDSPGREVCMLLYLKKVWNNNGGELVFMGKADYPIKIAPIYNRCVLFNPFSKGSEHWVRPMIHDDTVKYRYNVTSWCWSK
;
A
#
# COMPACT_ATOMS: atom_id res chain seq x y z
N MET A 1 -3.94 20.70 -12.25
CA MET A 1 -3.79 19.24 -12.06
C MET A 1 -2.72 18.96 -11.02
N SER A 2 -3.00 18.07 -10.06
CA SER A 2 -2.02 17.66 -9.06
C SER A 2 -0.89 16.84 -9.68
N LEU A 3 0.22 16.63 -8.94
CA LEU A 3 1.34 15.79 -9.40
C LEU A 3 0.89 14.36 -9.70
N LEU A 4 0.10 13.75 -8.81
CA LEU A 4 -0.35 12.36 -8.96
C LEU A 4 -1.22 12.15 -10.20
N SER A 5 -2.11 13.10 -10.51
CA SER A 5 -2.92 13.03 -11.72
C SER A 5 -2.09 13.01 -13.01
N ARG A 6 -0.93 13.68 -13.02
CA ARG A 6 0.00 13.66 -14.17
C ARG A 6 0.80 12.36 -14.26
N ILE A 7 1.21 11.80 -13.13
CA ILE A 7 1.97 10.53 -13.10
C ILE A 7 1.08 9.37 -13.59
N PHE A 8 -0.19 9.37 -13.17
CA PHE A 8 -1.12 8.28 -13.48
C PHE A 8 -1.99 8.53 -14.72
N ASP A 9 -1.89 9.70 -15.34
CA ASP A 9 -2.71 10.12 -16.48
C ASP A 9 -4.23 9.97 -16.23
N VAL A 10 -4.65 10.33 -15.02
CA VAL A 10 -6.05 10.27 -14.58
C VAL A 10 -6.41 11.52 -13.79
N GLN A 11 -7.61 12.06 -14.04
CA GLN A 11 -8.13 13.20 -13.27
C GLN A 11 -8.63 12.72 -11.89
N LEU A 12 -7.73 12.76 -10.92
CA LEU A 12 -8.02 12.41 -9.54
C LEU A 12 -8.87 13.49 -8.86
N THR A 13 -9.82 13.08 -8.03
CA THR A 13 -10.71 13.92 -7.24
C THR A 13 -11.14 13.23 -5.96
N ASP A 14 -11.40 14.00 -4.92
CA ASP A 14 -11.99 13.54 -3.66
C ASP A 14 -13.46 13.96 -3.49
N ILE A 15 -13.99 14.75 -4.42
CA ILE A 15 -15.36 15.32 -4.39
C ILE A 15 -16.44 14.24 -4.26
N ASN A 16 -16.21 13.07 -4.85
CA ASN A 16 -17.18 11.97 -4.91
C ASN A 16 -16.91 10.87 -3.87
N VAL A 17 -15.86 11.02 -3.06
CA VAL A 17 -15.58 10.07 -1.98
C VAL A 17 -16.54 10.36 -0.84
N ALA A 18 -17.41 9.41 -0.51
CA ALA A 18 -18.45 9.59 0.52
C ALA A 18 -17.91 10.09 1.87
N LYS A 19 -16.68 9.70 2.23
CA LYS A 19 -15.98 10.16 3.43
C LYS A 19 -14.48 10.31 3.13
N PRO A 20 -14.03 11.44 2.56
CA PRO A 20 -12.64 11.60 2.12
C PRO A 20 -11.65 11.60 3.30
N VAL A 21 -12.10 12.06 4.47
CA VAL A 21 -11.31 12.11 5.71
C VAL A 21 -10.88 10.72 6.22
N ILE A 22 -11.66 9.67 5.97
CA ILE A 22 -11.34 8.30 6.43
C ILE A 22 -10.67 7.44 5.36
N ASN A 23 -10.37 8.02 4.21
CA ASN A 23 -9.76 7.31 3.07
C ASN A 23 -8.24 7.18 3.23
N THR A 24 -7.72 7.55 4.39
CA THR A 24 -6.33 7.40 4.80
C THR A 24 -6.30 6.64 6.12
N ASN A 25 -5.60 5.51 6.14
CA ASN A 25 -5.50 4.63 7.28
C ASN A 25 -4.06 4.57 7.79
N PHE A 26 -3.93 4.64 9.11
CA PHE A 26 -2.68 4.39 9.81
C PHE A 26 -2.64 2.94 10.26
N PHE A 27 -1.61 2.21 9.84
CA PHE A 27 -1.41 0.82 10.21
C PHE A 27 -0.20 0.69 11.13
N ARG A 28 -0.40 -0.07 12.21
CA ARG A 28 0.64 -0.59 13.08
C ARG A 28 0.51 -2.11 13.08
N LEU A 29 1.28 -2.77 12.22
CA LEU A 29 1.23 -4.23 12.09
C LEU A 29 2.32 -4.90 12.92
N THR A 30 1.95 -5.97 13.62
CA THR A 30 2.81 -6.89 14.37
C THR A 30 3.02 -8.19 13.60
N ALA A 31 3.73 -9.15 14.19
CA ALA A 31 3.84 -10.50 13.66
C ALA A 31 2.52 -11.29 13.68
N ASP A 32 1.56 -10.86 14.51
CA ASP A 32 0.23 -11.49 14.60
C ASP A 32 -0.80 -10.81 13.68
N ASP A 33 -0.43 -9.70 13.03
CA ASP A 33 -1.29 -9.00 12.09
C ASP A 33 -1.04 -9.49 10.66
N PHE A 34 -2.13 -9.77 9.94
CA PHE A 34 -2.06 -10.27 8.57
C PHE A 34 -2.93 -9.44 7.65
N VAL A 35 -2.35 -9.04 6.52
CA VAL A 35 -3.10 -8.50 5.38
C VAL A 35 -2.98 -9.52 4.26
N ASN A 36 -4.01 -10.35 4.11
CA ASN A 36 -4.06 -11.40 3.09
C ASN A 36 -4.11 -10.81 1.68
N GLN A 37 -3.85 -11.67 0.69
CA GLN A 37 -3.95 -11.28 -0.72
C GLN A 37 -5.34 -10.73 -1.03
N HIS A 38 -5.36 -9.54 -1.62
CA HIS A 38 -6.58 -8.90 -2.07
C HIS A 38 -6.27 -8.02 -3.28
N ALA A 39 -7.30 -7.80 -4.09
CA ALA A 39 -7.32 -6.69 -5.02
C ALA A 39 -7.80 -5.45 -4.24
N GLY A 40 -7.03 -4.36 -4.30
CA GLY A 40 -7.38 -3.09 -3.65
C GLY A 40 -8.47 -2.31 -4.41
N ASP A 41 -9.27 -3.00 -5.21
CA ASP A 41 -10.00 -2.56 -6.40
C ASP A 41 -11.44 -2.17 -6.10
N SER A 42 -11.66 -1.38 -5.05
CA SER A 42 -12.97 -0.76 -4.84
C SER A 42 -13.30 0.18 -6.01
N PRO A 43 -14.55 0.17 -6.53
CA PRO A 43 -14.95 1.02 -7.66
C PRO A 43 -14.59 2.49 -7.41
N GLY A 44 -13.99 3.17 -8.38
CA GLY A 44 -13.57 4.58 -8.27
C GLY A 44 -12.16 4.81 -7.72
N ARG A 45 -11.48 3.80 -7.15
CA ARG A 45 -10.07 3.92 -6.73
C ARG A 45 -9.12 3.84 -7.92
N GLU A 46 -8.29 4.84 -8.08
CA GLU A 46 -7.33 4.89 -9.21
C GLU A 46 -5.89 4.70 -8.75
N VAL A 47 -5.59 5.17 -7.54
CA VAL A 47 -4.23 5.13 -7.00
C VAL A 47 -4.30 4.66 -5.56
N CYS A 48 -3.54 3.62 -5.24
CA CYS A 48 -3.18 3.28 -3.87
C CYS A 48 -1.82 3.89 -3.56
N MET A 49 -1.74 4.59 -2.44
CA MET A 49 -0.51 5.18 -1.90
C MET A 49 -0.19 4.54 -0.57
N LEU A 50 1.05 4.09 -0.40
CA LEU A 50 1.53 3.52 0.86
C LEU A 50 2.87 4.15 1.25
N LEU A 51 2.92 4.82 2.39
CA LEU A 51 4.11 5.48 2.94
C LEU A 51 4.61 4.75 4.18
N TYR A 52 5.88 4.34 4.16
CA TYR A 52 6.53 3.65 5.27
C TYR A 52 7.14 4.61 6.29
N LEU A 53 6.84 4.40 7.57
CA LEU A 53 7.22 5.33 8.65
C LEU A 53 8.18 4.72 9.68
N LYS A 54 8.58 3.46 9.53
CA LYS A 54 9.56 2.83 10.44
C LYS A 54 10.99 3.15 10.00
N LYS A 55 11.78 3.78 10.88
CA LYS A 55 13.18 4.19 10.61
C LYS A 55 14.14 3.03 10.34
N VAL A 56 13.99 1.94 11.06
CA VAL A 56 14.90 0.78 11.00
C VAL A 56 14.10 -0.44 10.60
N TRP A 57 14.48 -1.09 9.51
CA TRP A 57 13.92 -2.35 9.05
C TRP A 57 15.04 -3.37 8.90
N ASN A 58 14.90 -4.51 9.59
CA ASN A 58 15.94 -5.53 9.73
C ASN A 58 15.67 -6.79 8.89
N ASN A 59 14.90 -6.67 7.80
CA ASN A 59 14.57 -7.81 6.93
C ASN A 59 13.70 -8.92 7.60
N ASN A 60 12.87 -8.55 8.58
CA ASN A 60 12.05 -9.48 9.38
C ASN A 60 10.62 -9.66 8.83
N GLY A 61 10.44 -9.62 7.51
CA GLY A 61 9.10 -9.62 6.92
C GLY A 61 8.48 -8.21 6.79
N GLY A 62 7.17 -8.16 6.52
CA GLY A 62 6.42 -6.91 6.34
C GLY A 62 6.55 -6.27 4.96
N GLU A 63 7.17 -6.95 3.99
CA GLU A 63 7.23 -6.52 2.61
C GLU A 63 5.81 -6.44 2.02
N LEU A 64 5.56 -5.39 1.23
CA LEU A 64 4.42 -5.37 0.34
C LEU A 64 4.77 -6.28 -0.85
N VAL A 65 3.97 -7.30 -1.08
CA VAL A 65 4.18 -8.26 -2.15
C VAL A 65 3.05 -8.13 -3.15
N PHE A 66 3.39 -7.92 -4.41
CA PHE A 66 2.47 -7.99 -5.54
C PHE A 66 2.58 -9.34 -6.23
N MET A 67 1.46 -9.87 -6.69
CA MET A 67 1.42 -11.10 -7.48
C MET A 67 2.29 -11.00 -8.74
N GLY A 68 2.33 -9.82 -9.39
CA GLY A 68 3.16 -9.61 -10.57
C GLY A 68 2.63 -10.34 -11.81
N LYS A 69 3.52 -10.82 -12.68
CA LYS A 69 3.17 -11.55 -13.92
C LYS A 69 3.88 -12.89 -13.95
N ALA A 70 3.20 -13.91 -14.47
CA ALA A 70 3.77 -15.24 -14.75
C ALA A 70 4.59 -15.82 -13.58
N ASP A 71 4.01 -15.80 -12.38
CA ASP A 71 4.60 -16.33 -11.14
C ASP A 71 5.88 -15.62 -10.65
N TYR A 72 6.15 -14.41 -11.14
CA TYR A 72 7.22 -13.55 -10.64
C TYR A 72 6.66 -12.45 -9.72
N PRO A 73 6.57 -12.70 -8.40
CA PRO A 73 6.08 -11.71 -7.46
C PRO A 73 7.07 -10.56 -7.27
N ILE A 74 6.55 -9.35 -7.13
CA ILE A 74 7.35 -8.15 -6.85
C ILE A 74 7.29 -7.88 -5.34
N LYS A 75 8.45 -7.84 -4.69
CA LYS A 75 8.55 -7.60 -3.24
C LYS A 75 9.15 -6.23 -2.98
N ILE A 76 8.45 -5.41 -2.21
CA ILE A 76 8.91 -4.07 -1.83
C ILE A 76 9.13 -4.02 -0.32
N ALA A 77 10.39 -3.87 0.07
CA ALA A 77 10.77 -3.69 1.46
C ALA A 77 10.20 -2.38 2.05
N PRO A 78 9.72 -2.41 3.31
CA PRO A 78 9.11 -1.28 4.02
C PRO A 78 10.16 -0.30 4.58
N ILE A 79 10.99 0.25 3.70
CA ILE A 79 12.09 1.16 4.07
C ILE A 79 11.54 2.52 4.47
N TYR A 80 12.10 3.12 5.52
CA TYR A 80 11.70 4.44 6.02
C TYR A 80 11.56 5.49 4.90
N ASN A 81 10.47 6.24 4.95
CA ASN A 81 10.16 7.33 4.03
C ASN A 81 10.03 6.91 2.56
N ARG A 82 9.93 5.60 2.28
CA ARG A 82 9.57 5.11 0.95
C ARG A 82 8.07 5.21 0.76
N CYS A 83 7.68 5.88 -0.31
CA CYS A 83 6.31 5.89 -0.81
C CYS A 83 6.19 4.92 -1.98
N VAL A 84 5.15 4.07 -1.96
CA VAL A 84 4.77 3.18 -3.06
C VAL A 84 3.44 3.67 -3.61
N LEU A 85 3.39 3.90 -4.91
CA LEU A 85 2.20 4.33 -5.64
C LEU A 85 1.90 3.29 -6.71
N PHE A 86 0.65 2.84 -6.82
CA PHE A 86 0.23 1.90 -7.86
C PHE A 86 -1.26 2.01 -8.17
N ASN A 87 -1.65 1.61 -9.37
CA ASN A 87 -3.06 1.49 -9.74
C ASN A 87 -3.57 0.09 -9.30
N PRO A 88 -4.58 0.01 -8.42
CA PRO A 88 -5.07 -1.26 -7.90
C PRO A 88 -5.76 -2.15 -8.95
N PHE A 89 -6.17 -1.60 -10.10
CA PHE A 89 -6.77 -2.34 -11.22
C PHE A 89 -5.76 -2.86 -12.24
N SER A 90 -4.46 -2.54 -12.09
CA SER A 90 -3.44 -3.03 -13.01
C SER A 90 -3.27 -4.55 -12.89
N LYS A 91 -3.17 -5.28 -14.02
CA LYS A 91 -2.94 -6.74 -13.98
C LYS A 91 -1.69 -7.07 -13.15
N GLY A 92 -1.87 -7.89 -12.12
CA GLY A 92 -0.80 -8.29 -11.18
C GLY A 92 -0.64 -7.39 -9.95
N SER A 93 -1.51 -6.39 -9.77
CA SER A 93 -1.57 -5.49 -8.61
C SER A 93 -2.13 -6.12 -7.35
N GLU A 94 -2.73 -7.32 -7.44
CA GLU A 94 -3.14 -8.10 -6.27
C GLU A 94 -1.97 -8.23 -5.31
N HIS A 95 -2.19 -7.88 -4.05
CA HIS A 95 -1.11 -7.72 -3.11
C HIS A 95 -1.48 -8.14 -1.70
N TRP A 96 -0.44 -8.41 -0.93
CA TRP A 96 -0.51 -8.74 0.49
C TRP A 96 0.68 -8.15 1.22
N VAL A 97 0.63 -8.18 2.55
CA VAL A 97 1.79 -7.90 3.38
C VAL A 97 2.36 -9.25 3.82
N ARG A 98 3.64 -9.49 3.53
CA ARG A 98 4.33 -10.69 4.02
C ARG A 98 4.30 -10.68 5.55
N PRO A 99 3.93 -11.80 6.20
CA PRO A 99 3.98 -11.92 7.66
C PRO A 99 5.30 -11.45 8.23
N MET A 100 5.24 -10.68 9.32
CA MET A 100 6.44 -10.34 10.08
C MET A 100 6.88 -11.54 10.92
N ILE A 101 8.18 -11.69 11.11
CA ILE A 101 8.76 -12.67 12.02
C ILE A 101 8.73 -12.06 13.43
N HIS A 102 8.37 -12.87 14.43
CA HIS A 102 8.49 -12.48 15.85
C HIS A 102 9.96 -12.21 16.18
N ASP A 103 10.29 -10.95 16.42
CA ASP A 103 11.61 -10.47 16.84
C ASP A 103 11.42 -9.35 17.88
N ASP A 104 12.04 -9.51 19.04
CA ASP A 104 11.96 -8.58 20.17
C ASP A 104 12.46 -7.17 19.83
N THR A 105 13.30 -7.03 18.81
CA THR A 105 13.91 -5.77 18.39
C THR A 105 13.05 -4.98 17.41
N VAL A 106 12.14 -5.63 16.66
CA VAL A 106 11.40 -5.05 15.53
C VAL A 106 9.90 -5.40 15.64
N LYS A 107 9.24 -4.85 16.67
CA LYS A 107 7.85 -5.22 17.00
C LYS A 107 6.77 -4.77 16.00
N TYR A 108 6.96 -3.65 15.32
CA TYR A 108 5.90 -3.04 14.49
C TYR A 108 6.35 -2.58 13.11
N ARG A 109 5.57 -2.84 12.06
CA ARG A 109 5.63 -2.15 10.76
C ARG A 109 4.62 -1.00 10.77
N TYR A 110 5.12 0.21 10.54
CA TYR A 110 4.29 1.41 10.46
C TYR A 110 4.14 1.88 9.02
N ASN A 111 2.90 2.10 8.59
CA ASN A 111 2.63 2.77 7.34
C ASN A 111 1.34 3.60 7.39
N VAL A 112 1.26 4.54 6.46
CA VAL A 112 0.03 5.22 6.08
C VAL A 112 -0.37 4.69 4.73
N THR A 113 -1.62 4.25 4.58
CA THR A 113 -2.20 3.92 3.28
C THR A 113 -3.29 4.92 2.96
N SER A 114 -3.31 5.43 1.73
CA SER A 114 -4.36 6.32 1.23
C SER A 114 -4.78 5.88 -0.16
N TRP A 115 -6.03 6.10 -0.52
CA TRP A 115 -6.53 5.83 -1.87
C TRP A 115 -6.95 7.14 -2.53
N CYS A 116 -6.49 7.40 -3.75
CA CYS A 116 -7.01 8.50 -4.56
C CYS A 116 -8.04 7.95 -5.54
N TRP A 117 -9.07 8.74 -5.79
CA TRP A 117 -10.22 8.33 -6.58
C TRP A 117 -10.31 9.16 -7.86
N SER A 118 -10.98 8.61 -8.86
CA SER A 118 -11.60 9.39 -9.93
C SER A 118 -13.09 9.06 -9.97
N LYS A 119 -13.88 10.00 -10.50
CA LYS A 119 -15.33 9.88 -10.75
C LYS A 119 -16.11 9.10 -9.68
#